data_AF-A0A2V7U8E0-F1
#
_entry.id   AF-A0A2V7U8E0-F1
#
_cell.length_a   1.000
_cell.length_b   1.000
_cell.length_c   1.000
_cell.angle_alpha   90.00
_cell.angle_beta   90.00
_cell.angle_gamma   90.00
#
_symmetry.space_group_name_H-M   'P 1'
#
loop_
_entity.id
_entity.type
_entity.pdbx_description
1 polymer ?
#
loop_
_entity_poly.entity_id
_entity_poly.type
_entity_poly.pdbx_seq_one_letter_code
_entity_poly.pdbx_strand_id
1 'polypeptide(L)'
;MSEPETPKPPVEGWPEESATRLAKANALRERGVNPYPNRFDRSHRFGQIIAAYGEKTLEELESLAVPVKIAGRVVLKRPQGKVAFATLSDGESRLQVYLRKDDLGERAYSMFEDLVDLGDYVGVAGRIMRTRKGELTVQAGELTFLAKALLPPPEKWHGLADVEARYRQRYLDLMANPEVRRTFVSRSAMIAEIRRFLDGRGYVEVETPMMQPIAGGAMARPFTTHHNALGIDLYLRIAPELYLKRLVVGGMEKVYEINRNFRNEGISAMHNPEFTMLEFYTACFDVGDVMAVTEELVAAAAQRVSEGRPVVYKGREVAFARPFARVTMKDAIAAAARQAGLDLSRAVLDRPAALEEWTRSDALRGRHNAKGAELSRERYAGLSHGKRVAQLFEDLAEGGFWDPTFIVDYPVEVSPLSKA
;
A
#
# COMPACT_ATOMS: atom_id res chain seq x y z
N MET A 1 -17.96 49.96 21.30
CA MET A 1 -17.14 49.42 20.20
C MET A 1 -17.32 47.92 20.25
N SER A 2 -17.99 47.34 19.26
CA SER A 2 -18.11 45.87 19.17
C SER A 2 -16.72 45.29 18.93
N GLU A 3 -16.38 44.23 19.66
CA GLU A 3 -15.17 43.44 19.38
C GLU A 3 -15.23 42.97 17.91
N PRO A 4 -14.11 43.01 17.18
CA PRO A 4 -14.07 42.49 15.82
C PRO A 4 -14.41 40.99 15.86
N GLU A 5 -15.49 40.58 15.18
CA GLU A 5 -15.88 39.18 15.06
C GLU A 5 -14.70 38.36 14.53
N THR A 6 -14.35 37.30 15.26
CA THR A 6 -13.32 36.35 14.84
C THR A 6 -13.75 35.73 13.50
N PRO A 7 -12.88 35.74 12.47
CA PRO A 7 -13.24 35.18 11.17
C PRO A 7 -13.58 33.70 11.32
N LYS A 8 -14.81 33.32 10.95
CA LYS A 8 -15.25 31.92 11.06
C LYS A 8 -14.63 31.05 9.95
N PRO A 9 -14.30 29.78 10.23
CA PRO A 9 -13.91 28.82 9.20
C PRO A 9 -14.96 28.74 8.08
N PRO A 10 -14.55 28.50 6.82
CA PRO A 10 -15.47 28.38 5.69
C PRO A 10 -16.33 27.11 5.73
N VAL A 11 -15.90 26.10 6.49
CA VAL A 11 -16.61 24.83 6.66
C VAL A 11 -16.65 24.54 8.15
N GLU A 12 -17.83 24.14 8.64
CA GLU A 12 -18.00 23.73 10.04
C GLU A 12 -17.04 22.59 10.40
N GLY A 13 -16.38 22.70 11.55
CA GLY A 13 -15.38 21.74 12.02
C GLY A 13 -13.97 21.92 11.42
N TRP A 14 -13.74 22.88 10.52
CA TRP A 14 -12.38 23.20 10.06
C TRP A 14 -11.63 24.06 11.09
N PRO A 15 -10.28 24.01 11.11
CA PRO A 15 -9.47 24.84 11.99
C PRO A 15 -9.67 26.35 11.73
N GLU A 16 -9.55 27.18 12.76
CA GLU A 16 -9.68 28.65 12.65
C GLU A 16 -8.71 29.26 11.61
N GLU A 17 -7.49 28.71 11.49
CA GLU A 17 -6.49 29.14 10.50
C GLU A 17 -7.02 29.10 9.06
N SER A 18 -8.01 28.25 8.77
CA SER A 18 -8.60 28.14 7.44
C SER A 18 -9.31 29.43 7.00
N ALA A 19 -9.83 30.23 7.94
CA ALA A 19 -10.43 31.53 7.64
C ALA A 19 -9.36 32.54 7.20
N THR A 20 -8.21 32.58 7.88
CA THR A 20 -7.06 33.41 7.48
C THR A 20 -6.52 32.99 6.11
N ARG A 21 -6.42 31.68 5.85
CA ARG A 21 -5.97 31.15 4.55
C ARG A 21 -6.94 31.50 3.42
N LEU A 22 -8.25 31.49 3.69
CA LEU A 22 -9.26 31.94 2.75
C LEU A 22 -9.15 33.44 2.48
N ALA A 23 -8.94 34.27 3.51
CA ALA A 23 -8.72 35.70 3.33
C ALA A 23 -7.50 35.96 2.44
N LYS A 24 -6.40 35.23 2.63
CA LYS A 24 -5.23 35.28 1.73
C LYS A 24 -5.55 34.84 0.31
N ALA A 25 -6.43 33.84 0.13
CA ALA A 25 -6.90 33.43 -1.20
C ALA A 25 -7.69 34.56 -1.91
N ASN A 26 -8.48 35.31 -1.17
CA ASN A 26 -9.22 36.47 -1.70
C ASN A 26 -8.25 37.62 -2.03
N ALA A 27 -7.28 37.90 -1.16
CA ALA A 27 -6.23 38.89 -1.42
C ALA A 27 -5.41 38.55 -2.68
N LEU A 28 -5.17 37.27 -2.98
CA LEU A 28 -4.56 36.86 -4.26
C LEU A 28 -5.44 37.30 -5.45
N ARG A 29 -6.75 37.06 -5.38
CA ARG A 29 -7.70 37.45 -6.45
C ARG A 29 -7.76 38.97 -6.64
N GLU A 30 -7.78 39.72 -5.55
CA GLU A 30 -7.76 41.19 -5.56
C GLU A 30 -6.47 41.73 -6.21
N ARG A 31 -5.34 41.04 -6.01
CA ARG A 31 -4.07 41.32 -6.71
C ARG A 31 -4.05 40.78 -8.15
N GLY A 32 -5.16 40.32 -8.71
CA GLY A 32 -5.26 39.77 -10.06
C GLY A 32 -4.56 38.43 -10.26
N VAL A 33 -4.26 37.71 -9.17
CA VAL A 33 -3.64 36.37 -9.21
C VAL A 33 -4.74 35.33 -9.01
N ASN A 34 -4.89 34.42 -9.97
CA ASN A 34 -5.78 33.27 -9.79
C ASN A 34 -5.16 32.29 -8.78
N PRO A 35 -5.79 32.01 -7.63
CA PRO A 35 -5.25 31.06 -6.66
C PRO A 35 -5.31 29.59 -7.11
N TYR A 36 -6.04 29.30 -8.19
CA TYR A 36 -6.21 27.95 -8.77
C TYR A 36 -6.20 28.03 -10.32
N PRO A 37 -5.05 28.31 -10.96
CA PRO A 37 -4.92 28.29 -12.41
C PRO A 37 -5.08 26.87 -12.98
N ASN A 38 -5.54 26.79 -14.23
CA ASN A 38 -5.83 25.52 -14.90
C ASN A 38 -4.58 24.77 -15.41
N ARG A 39 -3.46 25.47 -15.63
CA ARG A 39 -2.27 24.90 -16.26
C ARG A 39 -0.97 25.54 -15.78
N PHE A 40 0.05 24.72 -15.60
CA PHE A 40 1.44 25.15 -15.43
C PHE A 40 2.37 24.12 -16.08
N ASP A 41 3.07 24.53 -17.12
CA ASP A 41 4.01 23.66 -17.84
C ASP A 41 5.35 23.64 -17.13
N ARG A 42 5.64 22.56 -16.41
CA ARG A 42 6.98 22.30 -15.85
C ARG A 42 7.89 21.72 -16.93
N SER A 43 9.17 22.04 -16.84
CA SER A 43 10.23 21.48 -17.68
C SER A 43 10.89 20.24 -17.04
N HIS A 44 10.95 20.18 -15.71
CA HIS A 44 11.67 19.14 -14.98
C HIS A 44 10.92 18.71 -13.72
N ARG A 45 11.13 17.45 -13.29
CA ARG A 45 10.85 16.97 -11.94
C ARG A 45 12.06 17.20 -11.04
N PHE A 46 11.85 17.22 -9.73
CA PHE A 46 12.93 17.57 -8.80
C PHE A 46 13.99 16.47 -8.80
N GLY A 47 13.59 15.20 -8.82
CA GLY A 47 14.49 14.06 -8.93
C GLY A 47 15.39 14.10 -10.19
N GLN A 48 14.89 14.60 -11.32
CA GLN A 48 15.69 14.75 -12.54
C GLN A 48 16.78 15.82 -12.37
N ILE A 49 16.43 16.95 -11.73
CA ILE A 49 17.40 18.02 -11.42
C ILE A 49 18.47 17.50 -10.47
N ILE A 50 18.06 16.82 -9.39
CA ILE A 50 18.99 16.28 -8.39
C ILE A 50 19.93 15.26 -9.02
N ALA A 51 19.42 14.32 -9.83
CA ALA A 51 20.24 13.32 -10.47
C ALA A 51 21.25 13.92 -11.47
N ALA A 52 20.85 14.93 -12.24
CA ALA A 52 21.71 15.50 -13.29
C ALA A 52 22.72 16.54 -12.75
N TYR A 53 22.38 17.24 -11.67
CA TYR A 53 23.12 18.43 -11.22
C TYR A 53 23.53 18.39 -9.73
N GLY A 54 23.11 17.37 -8.98
CA GLY A 54 23.31 17.25 -7.53
C GLY A 54 24.77 17.20 -7.08
N GLU A 55 25.67 16.70 -7.93
CA GLU A 55 27.11 16.58 -7.64
C GLU A 55 27.95 17.72 -8.24
N LYS A 56 27.35 18.64 -9.01
CA LYS A 56 28.10 19.72 -9.68
C LYS A 56 28.46 20.86 -8.73
N THR A 57 29.63 21.47 -8.91
CA THR A 57 30.10 22.59 -8.08
C THR A 57 29.33 23.88 -8.38
N LEU A 58 29.58 24.93 -7.58
CA LEU A 58 29.00 26.24 -7.80
C LEU A 58 29.42 26.80 -9.16
N GLU A 59 30.71 26.76 -9.45
CA GLU A 59 31.33 27.32 -10.66
C GLU A 59 30.82 26.61 -11.92
N GLU A 60 30.67 25.29 -11.87
CA GLU A 60 30.09 24.50 -12.97
C GLU A 60 28.65 24.91 -13.24
N LEU A 61 27.83 25.08 -12.20
CA LEU A 61 26.42 25.46 -12.35
C LEU A 61 26.24 26.90 -12.81
N GLU A 62 27.07 27.82 -12.31
CA GLU A 62 27.10 29.22 -12.76
C GLU A 62 27.47 29.32 -14.25
N SER A 63 28.45 28.52 -14.70
CA SER A 63 28.84 28.46 -16.10
C SER A 63 27.75 27.88 -17.01
N LEU A 64 27.06 26.82 -16.56
CA LEU A 64 25.98 26.18 -17.34
C LEU A 64 24.71 27.02 -17.41
N ALA A 65 24.42 27.80 -16.35
CA ALA A 65 23.24 28.66 -16.24
C ALA A 65 21.91 27.97 -16.60
N VAL A 66 21.76 26.69 -16.22
CA VAL A 66 20.67 25.81 -16.67
C VAL A 66 19.30 26.38 -16.28
N PRO A 67 18.44 26.74 -17.27
CA PRO A 67 17.09 27.20 -16.99
C PRO A 67 16.18 26.03 -16.62
N VAL A 68 15.41 26.21 -15.57
CA VAL A 68 14.40 25.24 -15.12
C VAL A 68 13.11 25.93 -14.75
N LYS A 69 12.02 25.20 -14.97
CA LYS A 69 10.65 25.54 -14.55
C LYS A 69 10.08 24.36 -13.80
N ILE A 70 9.85 24.54 -12.51
CA ILE A 70 9.50 23.52 -11.54
C ILE A 70 8.22 23.90 -10.79
N ALA A 71 7.50 22.93 -10.23
CA ALA A 71 6.35 23.18 -9.38
C ALA A 71 6.33 22.21 -8.21
N GLY A 72 5.95 22.71 -7.03
CA GLY A 72 5.90 21.90 -5.83
C GLY A 72 5.17 22.58 -4.67
N ARG A 73 4.93 21.79 -3.64
CA ARG A 73 4.31 22.22 -2.39
C ARG A 73 5.34 22.91 -1.51
N VAL A 74 5.01 24.08 -0.97
CA VAL A 74 5.86 24.80 -0.03
C VAL A 74 5.86 24.05 1.31
N VAL A 75 7.00 23.43 1.65
CA VAL A 75 7.18 22.67 2.90
C VAL A 75 8.07 23.41 3.90
N LEU A 76 8.82 24.42 3.46
CA LEU A 76 9.56 25.35 4.32
C LEU A 76 9.55 26.74 3.67
N LYS A 77 9.45 27.78 4.49
CA LYS A 77 9.49 29.18 4.05
C LYS A 77 10.25 30.00 5.10
N ARG A 78 11.23 30.79 4.66
CA ARG A 78 12.13 31.60 5.50
C ARG A 78 12.36 32.96 4.84
N PRO A 79 11.51 33.98 5.08
CA PRO A 79 11.73 35.35 4.60
C PRO A 79 12.81 36.05 5.43
N GLN A 80 13.62 36.89 4.78
CA GLN A 80 14.74 37.64 5.36
C GLN A 80 14.90 38.99 4.64
N GLY A 81 13.96 39.92 4.90
CA GLY A 81 13.99 41.24 4.28
C GLY A 81 13.76 41.16 2.77
N LYS A 82 14.77 41.45 1.96
CA LYS A 82 14.69 41.44 0.47
C LYS A 82 14.94 40.07 -0.17
N VAL A 83 15.23 39.06 0.63
CA VAL A 83 15.46 37.69 0.15
C VAL A 83 14.64 36.69 0.95
N ALA A 84 14.27 35.58 0.32
CA ALA A 84 13.62 34.48 0.99
C ALA A 84 14.13 33.13 0.46
N PHE A 85 14.13 32.14 1.34
CA PHE A 85 14.35 30.75 0.97
C PHE A 85 13.07 29.95 1.21
N ALA A 86 12.72 29.10 0.26
CA ALA A 86 11.69 28.09 0.45
C ALA A 86 12.21 26.71 0.08
N THR A 87 11.64 25.68 0.68
CA THR A 87 11.81 24.30 0.21
C THR A 87 10.51 23.87 -0.41
N LEU A 88 10.56 23.45 -1.66
CA LEU A 88 9.42 22.85 -2.36
C LEU A 88 9.53 21.32 -2.28
N SER A 89 8.39 20.65 -2.31
CA SER A 89 8.28 19.20 -2.46
C SER A 89 7.39 18.84 -3.65
N ASP A 90 7.84 17.94 -4.52
CA ASP A 90 7.01 17.35 -5.58
C ASP A 90 6.34 16.03 -5.15
N GLY A 91 6.46 15.68 -3.86
CA GLY A 91 5.97 14.44 -3.25
C GLY A 91 6.98 13.29 -3.27
N GLU A 92 8.08 13.43 -4.02
CA GLU A 92 9.16 12.43 -4.09
C GLU A 92 10.48 13.01 -3.58
N SER A 93 10.78 14.23 -4.00
CA SER A 93 12.02 14.93 -3.70
C SER A 93 11.72 16.33 -3.18
N ARG A 94 12.73 16.92 -2.54
CA ARG A 94 12.70 18.30 -2.07
C ARG A 94 13.77 19.10 -2.80
N LEU A 95 13.45 20.35 -3.12
CA LEU A 95 14.40 21.26 -3.74
C LEU A 95 14.27 22.65 -3.13
N GLN A 96 15.39 23.29 -2.83
CA GLN A 96 15.40 24.65 -2.34
C GLN A 96 15.15 25.62 -3.49
N VAL A 97 14.41 26.68 -3.21
CA VAL A 97 14.23 27.84 -4.07
C VAL A 97 14.72 29.09 -3.34
N TYR A 98 15.46 29.92 -4.06
CA TYR A 98 15.96 31.20 -3.58
C TYR A 98 15.22 32.31 -4.32
N LEU A 99 14.56 33.18 -3.56
CA LEU A 99 13.74 34.28 -4.08
C LEU A 99 14.38 35.60 -3.66
N ARG A 100 14.71 36.45 -4.63
CA ARG A 100 15.23 37.81 -4.37
C ARG A 100 14.26 38.83 -4.93
N LYS A 101 13.96 39.85 -4.14
CA LYS A 101 13.03 40.93 -4.50
C LYS A 101 13.46 41.66 -5.78
N ASP A 102 14.76 41.86 -5.96
CA ASP A 102 15.31 42.52 -7.16
C ASP A 102 15.12 41.68 -8.44
N ASP A 103 15.04 40.34 -8.32
CA ASP A 103 14.87 39.44 -9.47
C ASP A 103 13.38 39.28 -9.85
N LEU A 104 12.51 39.21 -8.84
CA LEU A 104 11.07 38.95 -9.01
C LEU A 104 10.21 40.22 -9.12
N GLY A 105 10.73 41.36 -8.66
CA GLY A 105 9.99 42.59 -8.46
C GLY A 105 9.11 42.58 -7.20
N GLU A 106 8.69 43.79 -6.79
CA GLU A 106 7.90 44.03 -5.55
C GLU A 106 6.62 43.18 -5.50
N ARG A 107 5.87 43.13 -6.60
CA ARG A 107 4.54 42.49 -6.63
C ARG A 107 4.62 40.98 -6.39
N ALA A 108 5.54 40.28 -7.06
CA ALA A 108 5.69 38.83 -6.90
C ALA A 108 6.36 38.48 -5.57
N TYR A 109 7.33 39.30 -5.12
CA TYR A 109 8.00 39.07 -3.84
C TYR A 109 7.05 39.26 -2.63
N SER A 110 6.29 40.37 -2.59
CA SER A 110 5.28 40.58 -1.54
C SER A 110 4.15 39.54 -1.58
N MET A 111 3.74 39.06 -2.77
CA MET A 111 2.83 37.93 -2.87
C MET A 111 3.41 36.68 -2.19
N PHE A 112 4.68 36.37 -2.44
CA PHE A 112 5.35 35.26 -1.76
C PHE A 112 5.43 35.46 -0.26
N GLU A 113 5.84 36.64 0.20
CA GLU A 113 6.05 36.95 1.62
C GLU A 113 4.75 36.96 2.42
N ASP A 114 3.69 37.60 1.91
CA ASP A 114 2.45 37.82 2.66
C ASP A 114 1.43 36.68 2.48
N LEU A 115 1.31 36.17 1.25
CA LEU A 115 0.14 35.38 0.83
C LEU A 115 0.43 33.88 0.65
N VAL A 116 1.70 33.49 0.44
CA VAL A 116 2.09 32.07 0.36
C VAL A 116 2.29 31.50 1.76
N ASP A 117 1.61 30.39 2.06
CA ASP A 117 1.73 29.66 3.31
C ASP A 117 2.35 28.27 3.09
N LEU A 118 2.73 27.62 4.19
CA LEU A 118 3.06 26.19 4.14
C LEU A 118 1.84 25.40 3.65
N GLY A 119 2.11 24.42 2.78
CA GLY A 119 1.09 23.61 2.12
C GLY A 119 0.62 24.16 0.78
N ASP A 120 0.84 25.44 0.46
CA ASP A 120 0.49 26.00 -0.84
C ASP A 120 1.33 25.38 -1.96
N TYR A 121 0.80 25.36 -3.17
CA TYR A 121 1.51 24.90 -4.37
C TYR A 121 1.95 26.11 -5.20
N VAL A 122 3.23 26.14 -5.58
CA VAL A 122 3.81 27.22 -6.36
C VAL A 122 4.66 26.68 -7.50
N GLY A 123 4.74 27.44 -8.58
CA GLY A 123 5.60 27.24 -9.72
C GLY A 123 6.75 28.25 -9.69
N VAL A 124 7.96 27.81 -10.02
CA VAL A 124 9.15 28.67 -10.08
C VAL A 124 9.83 28.42 -11.42
N ALA A 125 10.07 29.49 -12.18
CA ALA A 125 11.00 29.46 -13.31
C ALA A 125 12.26 30.24 -12.93
N GLY A 126 13.42 29.71 -13.30
CA GLY A 126 14.68 30.21 -12.78
C GLY A 126 15.88 29.44 -13.29
N ARG A 127 17.01 29.59 -12.60
CA ARG A 127 18.26 28.89 -12.93
C ARG A 127 18.71 28.03 -11.76
N ILE A 128 19.32 26.90 -12.08
CA ILE A 128 19.96 26.06 -11.06
C ILE A 128 21.23 26.77 -10.59
N MET A 129 21.43 26.81 -9.28
CA MET A 129 22.63 27.29 -8.61
C MET A 129 22.96 26.41 -7.40
N ARG A 130 24.11 26.64 -6.80
CA ARG A 130 24.44 26.13 -5.47
C ARG A 130 24.59 27.29 -4.50
N THR A 131 24.11 27.15 -3.26
CA THR A 131 24.37 28.18 -2.25
C THR A 131 25.79 28.05 -1.71
N ARG A 132 26.30 29.09 -1.02
CA ARG A 132 27.59 29.02 -0.31
C ARG A 132 27.67 27.89 0.73
N LYS A 133 26.52 27.42 1.22
CA LYS A 133 26.41 26.28 2.14
C LYS A 133 26.36 24.93 1.43
N GLY A 134 26.52 24.90 0.10
CA GLY A 134 26.55 23.69 -0.69
C GLY A 134 25.19 23.14 -1.11
N GLU A 135 24.08 23.81 -0.81
CA GLU A 135 22.73 23.29 -1.12
C GLU A 135 22.31 23.61 -2.56
N LEU A 136 21.89 22.59 -3.32
CA LEU A 136 21.35 22.72 -4.68
C LEU A 136 20.03 23.50 -4.64
N THR A 137 19.95 24.57 -5.42
CA THR A 137 18.89 25.57 -5.31
C THR A 137 18.46 26.08 -6.68
N VAL A 138 17.19 26.43 -6.85
CA VAL A 138 16.73 27.20 -8.02
C VAL A 138 16.61 28.67 -7.64
N GLN A 139 17.40 29.53 -8.26
CA GLN A 139 17.23 30.98 -8.16
C GLN A 139 16.02 31.39 -9.00
N ALA A 140 14.98 31.88 -8.34
CA ALA A 140 13.71 32.24 -8.97
C ALA A 140 13.83 33.55 -9.76
N GLY A 141 13.54 33.48 -11.06
CA GLY A 141 13.29 34.65 -11.91
C GLY A 141 11.80 34.92 -12.14
N GLU A 142 10.96 33.90 -11.96
CA GLU A 142 9.50 34.02 -12.01
C GLU A 142 8.87 33.14 -10.93
N LEU A 143 7.80 33.63 -10.32
CA LEU A 143 6.98 32.90 -9.35
C LEU A 143 5.53 32.91 -9.80
N THR A 144 4.93 31.72 -9.85
CA THR A 144 3.51 31.52 -10.17
C THR A 144 2.82 30.86 -8.99
N PHE A 145 1.70 31.41 -8.52
CA PHE A 145 0.86 30.77 -7.51
C PHE A 145 -0.02 29.70 -8.18
N LEU A 146 -0.10 28.48 -7.64
CA LEU A 146 -0.76 27.34 -8.31
C LEU A 146 -1.92 26.72 -7.54
N ALA A 147 -1.87 26.68 -6.22
CA ALA A 147 -2.99 26.21 -5.41
C ALA A 147 -2.88 26.71 -3.98
N LYS A 148 -3.96 27.30 -3.46
CA LYS A 148 -4.02 27.69 -2.04
C LYS A 148 -4.44 26.47 -1.22
N ALA A 149 -3.69 26.16 -0.18
CA ALA A 149 -4.07 25.20 0.84
C ALA A 149 -4.89 25.93 1.91
N LEU A 150 -6.19 25.64 1.98
CA LEU A 150 -7.09 26.18 3.00
C LEU A 150 -6.94 25.48 4.36
N LEU A 151 -6.44 24.25 4.37
CA LEU A 151 -6.09 23.53 5.58
C LEU A 151 -4.57 23.55 5.76
N PRO A 152 -4.07 23.73 7.00
CA PRO A 152 -2.65 23.62 7.26
C PRO A 152 -2.14 22.19 7.04
N PRO A 153 -0.88 22.01 6.62
CA PRO A 153 -0.27 20.69 6.59
C PRO A 153 -0.08 20.14 8.02
N PRO A 154 0.06 18.81 8.21
CA PRO A 154 0.40 18.22 9.49
C PRO A 154 1.70 18.80 10.07
N GLU A 155 1.80 18.87 11.39
CA GLU A 155 2.98 19.41 12.07
C GLU A 155 4.28 18.67 11.68
N LYS A 156 5.34 19.44 11.44
CA LYS A 156 6.59 18.97 10.82
C LYS A 156 7.42 18.01 11.67
N TRP A 157 7.27 18.04 13.00
CA TRP A 157 8.27 17.48 13.91
C TRP A 157 8.12 15.97 14.16
N HIS A 158 6.95 15.40 13.92
CA HIS A 158 6.69 13.99 14.20
C HIS A 158 6.27 13.16 12.98
N GLY A 159 6.10 13.81 11.81
CA GLY A 159 5.35 13.20 10.71
C GLY A 159 3.89 12.94 11.13
N LEU A 160 3.07 12.46 10.21
CA LEU A 160 1.76 11.94 10.62
C LEU A 160 2.00 10.56 11.25
N ALA A 161 2.20 10.51 12.57
CA ALA A 161 2.55 9.29 13.29
C ALA A 161 1.32 8.43 13.64
N ASP A 162 0.18 9.07 13.91
CA ASP A 162 -1.06 8.38 14.27
C ASP A 162 -1.53 7.46 13.14
N VAL A 163 -1.55 6.15 13.42
CA VAL A 163 -1.79 5.10 12.42
C VAL A 163 -3.18 5.22 11.82
N GLU A 164 -4.18 5.56 12.64
CA GLU A 164 -5.56 5.69 12.18
C GLU A 164 -5.72 6.90 11.24
N ALA A 165 -5.18 8.06 11.61
CA ALA A 165 -5.18 9.26 10.79
C ALA A 165 -4.47 9.02 9.45
N ARG A 166 -3.34 8.31 9.43
CA ARG A 166 -2.64 7.94 8.19
C ARG A 166 -3.51 7.14 7.24
N TYR A 167 -4.32 6.22 7.76
CA TYR A 167 -5.20 5.38 6.96
C TYR A 167 -6.45 6.12 6.50
N ARG A 168 -7.03 7.00 7.34
CA ARG A 168 -8.19 7.84 6.98
C ARG A 168 -7.83 8.97 6.02
N GLN A 169 -6.65 9.58 6.18
CA GLN A 169 -6.19 10.75 5.44
C GLN A 169 -4.92 10.43 4.66
N ARG A 170 -5.00 9.42 3.77
CA ARG A 170 -3.84 8.93 2.99
C ARG A 170 -3.09 10.03 2.24
N TYR A 171 -3.78 11.07 1.78
CA TYR A 171 -3.18 12.21 1.10
C TYR A 171 -2.23 13.02 2.01
N LEU A 172 -2.51 13.10 3.32
CA LEU A 172 -1.60 13.72 4.29
C LEU A 172 -0.42 12.82 4.61
N ASP A 173 -0.66 11.51 4.75
CA ASP A 173 0.40 10.52 4.96
C ASP A 173 1.40 10.52 3.79
N LEU A 174 0.93 10.52 2.54
CA LEU A 174 1.78 10.65 1.35
C LEU A 174 2.57 11.97 1.31
N MET A 175 2.04 13.04 1.90
CA MET A 175 2.72 14.33 1.97
C MET A 175 3.81 14.35 3.04
N ALA A 176 3.56 13.73 4.19
CA ALA A 176 4.46 13.73 5.34
C ALA A 176 5.55 12.64 5.26
N ASN A 177 5.22 11.48 4.69
CA ASN A 177 5.97 10.23 4.79
C ASN A 177 6.34 9.70 3.38
N PRO A 178 7.50 10.10 2.80
CA PRO A 178 7.89 9.73 1.43
C PRO A 178 8.01 8.22 1.19
N GLU A 179 8.32 7.44 2.22
CA GLU A 179 8.38 5.98 2.18
C GLU A 179 7.02 5.34 1.87
N VAL A 180 5.91 5.98 2.28
CA VAL A 180 4.56 5.50 1.96
C VAL A 180 4.34 5.51 0.45
N ARG A 181 4.77 6.57 -0.24
CA ARG A 181 4.72 6.63 -1.71
C ARG A 181 5.52 5.48 -2.33
N ARG A 182 6.72 5.17 -1.80
CA ARG A 182 7.53 4.04 -2.28
C ARG A 182 6.77 2.73 -2.16
N THR A 183 6.07 2.50 -1.05
CA THR A 183 5.21 1.30 -0.87
C THR A 183 4.15 1.17 -1.96
N PHE A 184 3.45 2.26 -2.32
CA PHE A 184 2.45 2.22 -3.42
C PHE A 184 3.09 1.97 -4.79
N VAL A 185 4.24 2.60 -5.06
CA VAL A 185 5.00 2.37 -6.31
C VAL A 185 5.49 0.92 -6.39
N SER A 186 6.04 0.37 -5.31
CA SER A 186 6.45 -1.03 -5.23
C SER A 186 5.26 -1.98 -5.41
N ARG A 187 4.10 -1.69 -4.84
CA ARG A 187 2.86 -2.46 -5.08
C ARG A 187 2.49 -2.47 -6.56
N SER A 188 2.54 -1.32 -7.23
CA SER A 188 2.26 -1.22 -8.67
C SER A 188 3.26 -2.04 -9.49
N ALA A 189 4.56 -1.90 -9.19
CA ALA A 189 5.62 -2.66 -9.85
C ALA A 189 5.48 -4.18 -9.65
N MET A 190 5.11 -4.62 -8.44
CA MET A 190 4.84 -6.02 -8.13
C MET A 190 3.69 -6.59 -8.97
N ILE A 191 2.57 -5.86 -9.06
CA ILE A 191 1.40 -6.30 -9.84
C ILE A 191 1.75 -6.36 -11.33
N ALA A 192 2.45 -5.35 -11.85
CA ALA A 192 2.89 -5.34 -13.24
C ALA A 192 3.83 -6.51 -13.55
N GLU A 193 4.71 -6.87 -12.62
CA GLU A 193 5.60 -8.02 -12.75
C GLU A 193 4.85 -9.36 -12.75
N ILE A 194 3.86 -9.51 -11.88
CA ILE A 194 3.00 -10.70 -11.85
C ILE A 194 2.30 -10.88 -13.20
N ARG A 195 1.74 -9.80 -13.78
CA ARG A 195 1.15 -9.84 -15.12
C ARG A 195 2.16 -10.26 -16.17
N ARG A 196 3.29 -9.54 -16.26
CA ARG A 196 4.38 -9.83 -17.20
C ARG A 196 4.86 -11.28 -17.13
N PHE A 197 4.96 -11.83 -15.91
CA PHE A 197 5.39 -13.20 -15.67
C PHE A 197 4.39 -14.22 -16.24
N LEU A 198 3.09 -14.01 -16.02
CA LEU A 198 2.01 -14.89 -16.48
C LEU A 198 1.79 -14.75 -17.99
N ASP A 199 1.76 -13.52 -18.52
CA ASP A 199 1.66 -13.23 -19.95
C ASP A 199 2.81 -13.91 -20.73
N GLY A 200 4.04 -13.81 -20.21
CA GLY A 200 5.22 -14.46 -20.78
C GLY A 200 5.18 -15.99 -20.79
N ARG A 201 4.24 -16.61 -20.05
CA ARG A 201 3.99 -18.06 -20.00
C ARG A 201 2.72 -18.48 -20.76
N GLY A 202 2.12 -17.55 -21.49
CA GLY A 202 0.93 -17.79 -22.31
C GLY A 202 -0.37 -17.85 -21.52
N TYR A 203 -0.42 -17.29 -20.31
CA TYR A 203 -1.68 -17.07 -19.63
C TYR A 203 -2.41 -15.87 -20.23
N VAL A 204 -3.73 -15.96 -20.31
CA VAL A 204 -4.61 -14.88 -20.78
C VAL A 204 -5.24 -14.18 -19.57
N GLU A 205 -5.04 -12.87 -19.43
CA GLU A 205 -5.75 -12.06 -18.42
C GLU A 205 -7.22 -11.94 -18.84
N VAL A 206 -8.14 -12.24 -17.91
CA VAL A 206 -9.58 -12.20 -18.14
C VAL A 206 -10.28 -11.42 -17.03
N GLU A 207 -11.50 -10.95 -17.30
CA GLU A 207 -12.37 -10.31 -16.32
C GLU A 207 -13.65 -11.13 -16.14
N THR A 208 -13.92 -11.56 -14.90
CA THR A 208 -15.13 -12.33 -14.56
C THR A 208 -16.10 -11.51 -13.70
N PRO A 209 -17.41 -11.86 -13.66
CA PRO A 209 -18.40 -11.08 -12.92
C PRO A 209 -18.07 -10.91 -11.43
N MET A 210 -18.08 -9.65 -10.97
CA MET A 210 -17.96 -9.30 -9.55
C MET A 210 -19.30 -9.33 -8.81
N MET A 211 -20.42 -9.22 -9.52
CA MET A 211 -21.76 -9.39 -8.98
C MET A 211 -22.28 -10.75 -9.44
N GLN A 212 -22.58 -11.64 -8.51
CA GLN A 212 -22.91 -13.03 -8.77
C GLN A 212 -24.28 -13.37 -8.17
N PRO A 213 -25.10 -14.21 -8.83
CA PRO A 213 -26.38 -14.66 -8.26
C PRO A 213 -26.18 -15.61 -7.08
N ILE A 214 -25.02 -16.27 -7.00
CA ILE A 214 -24.61 -17.15 -5.90
C ILE A 214 -23.13 -16.85 -5.64
N ALA A 215 -22.78 -16.43 -4.43
CA ALA A 215 -21.39 -16.29 -4.02
C ALA A 215 -20.79 -17.67 -3.74
N GLY A 216 -19.76 -18.06 -4.48
CA GLY A 216 -19.07 -19.34 -4.33
C GLY A 216 -17.57 -19.23 -4.60
N GLY A 217 -16.85 -20.36 -4.53
CA GLY A 217 -15.39 -20.41 -4.72
C GLY A 217 -14.57 -20.13 -3.45
N ALA A 218 -15.20 -19.79 -2.33
CA ALA A 218 -14.54 -19.66 -1.03
C ALA A 218 -15.55 -19.87 0.10
N MET A 219 -15.04 -20.06 1.33
CA MET A 219 -15.83 -20.07 2.57
C MET A 219 -15.77 -18.69 3.23
N ALA A 220 -16.64 -17.77 2.79
CA ALA A 220 -16.70 -16.41 3.32
C ALA A 220 -18.12 -15.84 3.27
N ARG A 221 -18.44 -14.88 4.15
CA ARG A 221 -19.73 -14.17 4.11
C ARG A 221 -19.70 -13.12 2.98
N PRO A 222 -20.64 -13.14 2.02
CA PRO A 222 -20.67 -12.14 0.96
C PRO A 222 -21.28 -10.81 1.41
N PHE A 223 -21.03 -9.76 0.64
CA PHE A 223 -21.88 -8.57 0.63
C PHE A 223 -23.08 -8.79 -0.29
N THR A 224 -24.26 -8.39 0.16
CA THR A 224 -25.51 -8.46 -0.62
C THR A 224 -25.86 -7.08 -1.16
N THR A 225 -26.35 -7.03 -2.38
CA THR A 225 -26.88 -5.82 -3.04
C THR A 225 -28.11 -6.20 -3.87
N HIS A 226 -28.85 -5.20 -4.35
CA HIS A 226 -30.10 -5.40 -5.07
C HIS A 226 -30.03 -4.77 -6.47
N HIS A 227 -30.39 -5.53 -7.50
CA HIS A 227 -30.43 -5.05 -8.87
C HIS A 227 -31.84 -4.57 -9.24
N ASN A 228 -32.10 -3.26 -9.10
CA ASN A 228 -33.42 -2.64 -9.26
C ASN A 228 -34.18 -3.06 -10.53
N ALA A 229 -33.53 -3.07 -11.70
CA ALA A 229 -34.22 -3.37 -12.97
C ALA A 229 -34.56 -4.85 -13.16
N LEU A 230 -33.87 -5.76 -12.45
CA LEU A 230 -34.10 -7.20 -12.53
C LEU A 230 -34.94 -7.70 -11.35
N GLY A 231 -35.09 -6.89 -10.30
CA GLY A 231 -35.82 -7.25 -9.08
C GLY A 231 -35.19 -8.42 -8.33
N ILE A 232 -33.88 -8.63 -8.45
CA ILE A 232 -33.14 -9.74 -7.82
C ILE A 232 -32.04 -9.24 -6.90
N ASP A 233 -31.72 -10.04 -5.90
CA ASP A 233 -30.51 -9.85 -5.09
C ASP A 233 -29.29 -10.42 -5.81
N LEU A 234 -28.16 -9.74 -5.64
CA LEU A 234 -26.86 -10.14 -6.13
C LEU A 234 -25.85 -10.08 -4.98
N TYR A 235 -24.79 -10.85 -5.12
CA TYR A 235 -23.72 -10.92 -4.15
C TYR A 235 -22.41 -10.43 -4.76
N LEU A 236 -21.66 -9.62 -4.02
CA LEU A 236 -20.28 -9.31 -4.42
C LEU A 236 -19.44 -10.58 -4.26
N ARG A 237 -18.62 -10.89 -5.27
CA ARG A 237 -17.84 -12.12 -5.31
C ARG A 237 -16.86 -12.23 -4.15
N ILE A 238 -16.78 -13.43 -3.59
CA ILE A 238 -15.79 -13.83 -2.58
C ILE A 238 -14.53 -14.47 -3.20
N ALA A 239 -14.66 -14.97 -4.44
CA ALA A 239 -13.62 -15.53 -5.30
C ALA A 239 -14.09 -15.58 -6.78
N PRO A 240 -13.21 -15.41 -7.77
CA PRO A 240 -13.51 -15.67 -9.19
C PRO A 240 -13.44 -17.16 -9.61
N GLU A 241 -12.96 -18.06 -8.76
CA GLU A 241 -12.70 -19.50 -9.03
C GLU A 241 -13.72 -20.17 -9.95
N LEU A 242 -15.01 -20.11 -9.61
CA LEU A 242 -16.04 -20.83 -10.37
C LEU A 242 -16.18 -20.31 -11.81
N TYR A 243 -15.96 -19.02 -12.04
CA TYR A 243 -16.03 -18.45 -13.39
C TYR A 243 -14.77 -18.75 -14.20
N LEU A 244 -13.60 -18.71 -13.57
CA LEU A 244 -12.35 -19.10 -14.25
C LEU A 244 -12.39 -20.58 -14.67
N LYS A 245 -12.90 -21.48 -13.82
CA LYS A 245 -13.13 -22.89 -14.19
C LYS A 245 -14.08 -23.04 -15.39
N ARG A 246 -15.10 -22.18 -15.53
CA ARG A 246 -15.99 -22.20 -16.72
C ARG A 246 -15.24 -21.83 -18.01
N LEU A 247 -14.28 -20.92 -17.94
CA LEU A 247 -13.43 -20.57 -19.09
C LEU A 247 -12.53 -21.74 -19.49
N VAL A 248 -11.95 -22.45 -18.52
CA VAL A 248 -11.17 -23.67 -18.78
C VAL A 248 -12.03 -24.75 -19.42
N VAL A 249 -13.26 -24.97 -18.93
CA VAL A 249 -14.24 -25.86 -19.58
C VAL A 249 -14.55 -25.42 -21.02
N GLY A 250 -14.59 -24.11 -21.27
CA GLY A 250 -14.75 -23.53 -22.59
C GLY A 250 -13.53 -23.62 -23.51
N GLY A 251 -12.43 -24.21 -23.06
CA GLY A 251 -11.21 -24.41 -23.85
C GLY A 251 -10.13 -23.34 -23.67
N MET A 252 -10.29 -22.38 -22.75
CA MET A 252 -9.21 -21.46 -22.38
C MET A 252 -8.23 -22.15 -21.42
N GLU A 253 -7.18 -22.76 -21.97
CA GLU A 253 -6.28 -23.62 -21.21
C GLU A 253 -5.51 -22.90 -20.09
N LYS A 254 -5.10 -21.65 -20.28
CA LYS A 254 -4.35 -20.86 -19.30
C LYS A 254 -4.98 -19.50 -19.12
N VAL A 255 -5.61 -19.28 -17.96
CA VAL A 255 -6.29 -18.02 -17.63
C VAL A 255 -5.85 -17.50 -16.28
N TYR A 256 -5.86 -16.18 -16.11
CA TYR A 256 -5.69 -15.56 -14.80
C TYR A 256 -6.51 -14.28 -14.67
N GLU A 257 -6.79 -13.90 -13.44
CA GLU A 257 -7.42 -12.62 -13.11
C GLU A 257 -6.74 -12.01 -11.88
N ILE A 258 -6.31 -10.74 -11.98
CA ILE A 258 -5.84 -9.93 -10.85
C ILE A 258 -6.84 -8.81 -10.60
N ASN A 259 -7.76 -9.03 -9.68
CA ASN A 259 -8.83 -8.06 -9.47
C ASN A 259 -9.44 -8.16 -8.06
N ARG A 260 -10.49 -7.38 -7.78
CA ARG A 260 -11.06 -7.21 -6.44
C ARG A 260 -11.93 -8.40 -6.03
N ASN A 261 -11.79 -8.83 -4.78
CA ASN A 261 -12.74 -9.68 -4.06
C ASN A 261 -13.26 -8.95 -2.84
N PHE A 262 -14.43 -9.39 -2.37
CA PHE A 262 -15.17 -8.76 -1.29
C PHE A 262 -15.57 -9.81 -0.26
N ARG A 263 -15.19 -9.63 1.00
CA ARG A 263 -15.58 -10.51 2.11
C ARG A 263 -16.11 -9.67 3.26
N ASN A 264 -17.34 -9.96 3.67
CA ASN A 264 -18.05 -9.23 4.72
C ASN A 264 -17.62 -9.76 6.10
N GLU A 265 -16.37 -9.46 6.43
CA GLU A 265 -15.63 -9.94 7.60
C GLU A 265 -14.99 -8.77 8.37
N GLY A 266 -14.40 -9.06 9.52
CA GLY A 266 -13.71 -8.05 10.33
C GLY A 266 -12.45 -7.49 9.65
N ILE A 267 -12.04 -6.29 10.07
CA ILE A 267 -10.81 -5.63 9.62
C ILE A 267 -9.66 -6.02 10.55
N SER A 268 -8.50 -6.34 10.01
CA SER A 268 -7.27 -6.52 10.79
C SER A 268 -6.04 -6.07 10.00
N ALA A 269 -4.84 -6.20 10.60
CA ALA A 269 -3.58 -5.94 9.90
C ALA A 269 -3.37 -6.80 8.64
N MET A 270 -4.13 -7.89 8.49
CA MET A 270 -4.06 -8.82 7.35
C MET A 270 -5.37 -8.94 6.57
N HIS A 271 -6.47 -8.34 7.05
CA HIS A 271 -7.80 -8.48 6.44
C HIS A 271 -8.41 -7.11 6.14
N ASN A 272 -8.80 -6.91 4.88
CA ASN A 272 -9.58 -5.77 4.44
C ASN A 272 -10.83 -6.28 3.70
N PRO A 273 -12.02 -5.70 3.92
CA PRO A 273 -13.28 -6.20 3.33
C PRO A 273 -13.27 -6.25 1.81
N GLU A 274 -12.41 -5.43 1.18
CA GLU A 274 -12.14 -5.45 -0.24
C GLU A 274 -10.63 -5.64 -0.49
N PHE A 275 -10.21 -6.66 -1.24
CA PHE A 275 -8.79 -6.94 -1.45
C PHE A 275 -8.50 -7.48 -2.84
N THR A 276 -7.30 -7.21 -3.35
CA THR A 276 -6.87 -7.71 -4.65
C THR A 276 -6.34 -9.13 -4.50
N MET A 277 -6.82 -10.03 -5.34
CA MET A 277 -6.35 -11.42 -5.40
C MET A 277 -5.93 -11.74 -6.83
N LEU A 278 -4.87 -12.53 -6.95
CA LEU A 278 -4.55 -13.26 -8.17
C LEU A 278 -5.21 -14.64 -8.05
N GLU A 279 -5.97 -15.03 -9.06
CA GLU A 279 -6.27 -16.43 -9.32
C GLU A 279 -5.82 -16.80 -10.74
N PHE A 280 -5.29 -18.00 -10.91
CA PHE A 280 -4.94 -18.53 -12.22
C PHE A 280 -5.30 -20.01 -12.32
N TYR A 281 -5.64 -20.45 -13.52
CA TYR A 281 -5.97 -21.84 -13.83
C TYR A 281 -5.21 -22.28 -15.07
N THR A 282 -4.76 -23.54 -15.04
CA THR A 282 -4.05 -24.19 -16.14
C THR A 282 -4.65 -25.57 -16.37
N ALA A 283 -5.13 -25.83 -17.59
CA ALA A 283 -5.54 -27.16 -18.01
C ALA A 283 -4.34 -28.12 -17.98
N CYS A 284 -4.60 -29.39 -17.69
CA CYS A 284 -3.59 -30.46 -17.67
C CYS A 284 -2.46 -30.30 -16.64
N PHE A 285 -2.60 -29.40 -15.66
CA PHE A 285 -1.66 -29.25 -14.55
C PHE A 285 -2.16 -29.98 -13.30
N ASP A 286 -1.22 -30.48 -12.50
CA ASP A 286 -1.47 -30.89 -11.13
C ASP A 286 -0.92 -29.86 -10.10
N VAL A 287 -1.02 -30.19 -8.80
CA VAL A 287 -0.56 -29.30 -7.73
C VAL A 287 0.96 -29.08 -7.75
N GLY A 288 1.73 -30.05 -8.22
CA GLY A 288 3.17 -29.95 -8.41
C GLY A 288 3.54 -28.87 -9.42
N ASP A 289 2.83 -28.85 -10.54
CA ASP A 289 3.00 -27.82 -11.56
C ASP A 289 2.61 -26.42 -11.05
N VAL A 290 1.48 -26.34 -10.32
CA VAL A 290 1.03 -25.07 -9.70
C VAL A 290 2.03 -24.57 -8.66
N MET A 291 2.60 -25.46 -7.83
CA MET A 291 3.66 -25.10 -6.87
C MET A 291 4.89 -24.55 -7.58
N ALA A 292 5.32 -25.19 -8.69
CA ALA A 292 6.44 -24.70 -9.50
C ALA A 292 6.16 -23.28 -10.03
N VAL A 293 5.02 -23.06 -10.70
CA VAL A 293 4.65 -21.71 -11.19
C VAL A 293 4.62 -20.69 -10.05
N THR A 294 4.09 -21.07 -8.88
CA THR A 294 3.96 -20.18 -7.72
C THR A 294 5.31 -19.76 -7.14
N GLU A 295 6.24 -20.69 -6.94
CA GLU A 295 7.56 -20.33 -6.39
C GLU A 295 8.38 -19.47 -7.38
N GLU A 296 8.25 -19.71 -8.68
CA GLU A 296 8.86 -18.87 -9.71
C GLU A 296 8.26 -17.45 -9.73
N LEU A 297 6.93 -17.36 -9.65
CA LEU A 297 6.20 -16.09 -9.63
C LEU A 297 6.58 -15.25 -8.41
N VAL A 298 6.55 -15.85 -7.22
CA VAL A 298 6.85 -15.16 -5.96
C VAL A 298 8.31 -14.70 -5.94
N ALA A 299 9.26 -15.53 -6.38
CA ALA A 299 10.67 -15.16 -6.46
C ALA A 299 10.91 -14.00 -7.46
N ALA A 300 10.28 -14.04 -8.64
CA ALA A 300 10.38 -12.98 -9.63
C ALA A 300 9.80 -11.65 -9.11
N ALA A 301 8.63 -11.70 -8.48
CA ALA A 301 8.01 -10.53 -7.87
C ALA A 301 8.88 -9.92 -6.75
N ALA A 302 9.43 -10.76 -5.86
CA ALA A 302 10.33 -10.33 -4.79
C ALA A 302 11.60 -9.67 -5.35
N GLN A 303 12.26 -10.30 -6.33
CA GLN A 303 13.46 -9.75 -6.97
C GLN A 303 13.20 -8.41 -7.65
N ARG A 304 12.03 -8.26 -8.31
CA ARG A 304 11.66 -7.02 -8.99
C ARG A 304 11.51 -5.86 -8.03
N VAL A 305 10.82 -6.06 -6.89
CA VAL A 305 10.54 -4.98 -5.94
C VAL A 305 11.71 -4.69 -5.00
N SER A 306 12.56 -5.69 -4.73
CA SER A 306 13.75 -5.50 -3.91
C SER A 306 14.93 -4.91 -4.68
N GLU A 307 14.84 -4.88 -6.01
CA GLU A 307 15.93 -4.49 -6.91
C GLU A 307 17.19 -5.35 -6.65
N GLY A 308 16.98 -6.64 -6.37
CA GLY A 308 18.05 -7.59 -6.07
C GLY A 308 18.61 -7.53 -4.65
N ARG A 309 18.10 -6.64 -3.78
CA ARG A 309 18.51 -6.59 -2.37
C ARG A 309 17.82 -7.69 -1.54
N PRO A 310 18.42 -8.11 -0.41
CA PRO A 310 17.76 -8.98 0.55
C PRO A 310 16.43 -8.38 1.02
N VAL A 311 15.38 -9.20 1.07
CA VAL A 311 14.07 -8.79 1.58
C VAL A 311 14.05 -8.97 3.09
N VAL A 312 13.94 -7.88 3.84
CA VAL A 312 13.88 -7.89 5.31
C VAL A 312 12.47 -7.59 5.78
N TYR A 313 11.91 -8.48 6.59
CA TYR A 313 10.61 -8.32 7.23
C TYR A 313 10.77 -8.41 8.75
N LYS A 314 10.26 -7.42 9.49
CA LYS A 314 10.36 -7.35 10.97
C LYS A 314 11.78 -7.63 11.52
N GLY A 315 12.81 -7.14 10.83
CA GLY A 315 14.21 -7.26 11.26
C GLY A 315 14.90 -8.58 10.94
N ARG A 316 14.23 -9.53 10.26
CA ARG A 316 14.84 -10.78 9.79
C ARG A 316 14.67 -10.90 8.27
N GLU A 317 15.67 -11.46 7.61
CA GLU A 317 15.65 -11.70 6.16
C GLU A 317 14.68 -12.84 5.80
N VAL A 318 13.97 -12.70 4.68
CA VAL A 318 13.08 -13.72 4.11
C VAL A 318 13.74 -14.31 2.87
N ALA A 319 14.03 -15.61 2.88
CA ALA A 319 14.70 -16.27 1.78
C ALA A 319 13.70 -16.74 0.71
N PHE A 320 13.56 -15.98 -0.37
CA PHE A 320 12.77 -16.38 -1.56
C PHE A 320 13.56 -17.30 -2.51
N ALA A 321 14.57 -18.01 -2.00
CA ALA A 321 15.35 -18.96 -2.77
C ALA A 321 14.51 -20.21 -3.06
N ARG A 322 14.51 -20.63 -4.33
CA ARG A 322 13.84 -21.85 -4.78
C ARG A 322 14.76 -23.06 -4.60
N PRO A 323 14.22 -24.28 -4.45
CA PRO A 323 12.79 -24.59 -4.27
C PRO A 323 12.29 -24.22 -2.88
N PHE A 324 11.02 -23.85 -2.77
CA PHE A 324 10.41 -23.63 -1.45
C PHE A 324 10.24 -24.97 -0.72
N ALA A 325 10.34 -24.93 0.61
CA ALA A 325 10.13 -26.13 1.43
C ALA A 325 8.71 -26.67 1.23
N ARG A 326 8.56 -27.99 1.28
CA ARG A 326 7.25 -28.67 1.17
C ARG A 326 7.06 -29.52 2.40
N VAL A 327 5.97 -29.28 3.13
CA VAL A 327 5.68 -29.96 4.39
C VAL A 327 4.21 -30.34 4.39
N THR A 328 3.90 -31.60 4.72
CA THR A 328 2.50 -31.99 4.87
C THR A 328 1.92 -31.33 6.12
N MET A 329 0.63 -30.98 6.11
CA MET A 329 -0.01 -30.33 7.27
C MET A 329 0.20 -31.12 8.57
N LYS A 330 0.09 -32.45 8.53
CA LYS A 330 0.25 -33.30 9.70
C LYS A 330 1.71 -33.38 10.19
N ASP A 331 2.70 -33.34 9.29
CA ASP A 331 4.11 -33.30 9.70
C ASP A 331 4.45 -31.96 10.35
N ALA A 332 3.90 -30.86 9.83
CA ALA A 332 4.04 -29.54 10.43
C ALA A 332 3.51 -29.53 11.88
N ILE A 333 2.31 -30.09 12.10
CA ILE A 333 1.71 -30.21 13.43
C ILE A 333 2.57 -31.08 14.34
N ALA A 334 3.00 -32.26 13.89
CA ALA A 334 3.81 -33.18 14.70
C ALA A 334 5.16 -32.56 15.09
N ALA A 335 5.81 -31.84 14.17
CA ALA A 335 7.05 -31.12 14.44
C ALA A 335 6.85 -29.99 15.47
N ALA A 336 5.81 -29.18 15.31
CA ALA A 336 5.49 -28.11 16.25
C ALA A 336 5.10 -28.64 17.64
N ALA A 337 4.31 -29.71 17.69
CA ALA A 337 3.94 -30.39 18.92
C ALA A 337 5.16 -30.91 19.68
N ARG A 338 6.09 -31.58 18.97
CA ARG A 338 7.36 -32.04 19.55
C ARG A 338 8.17 -30.89 20.15
N GLN A 339 8.26 -29.75 19.47
CA GLN A 339 8.97 -28.56 19.99
C GLN A 339 8.27 -27.97 21.23
N ALA A 340 6.95 -28.07 21.30
CA ALA A 340 6.14 -27.62 22.44
C ALA A 340 6.06 -28.63 23.61
N GLY A 341 6.72 -29.79 23.50
CA GLY A 341 6.68 -30.86 24.49
C GLY A 341 5.31 -31.55 24.58
N LEU A 342 4.57 -31.59 23.47
CA LEU A 342 3.26 -32.24 23.36
C LEU A 342 3.41 -33.65 22.78
N ASP A 343 2.76 -34.64 23.39
CA ASP A 343 2.68 -36.00 22.87
C ASP A 343 1.63 -36.11 21.75
N LEU A 344 1.90 -35.45 20.61
CA LEU A 344 1.06 -35.49 19.42
C LEU A 344 1.90 -35.87 18.21
N SER A 345 1.88 -37.16 17.88
CA SER A 345 2.61 -37.71 16.74
C SER A 345 1.76 -37.78 15.48
N ARG A 346 2.43 -38.00 14.34
CA ARG A 346 1.77 -38.31 13.06
C ARG A 346 0.77 -39.46 13.17
N ALA A 347 1.12 -40.52 13.92
CA ALA A 347 0.27 -41.69 14.13
C ALA A 347 -1.01 -41.40 14.95
N VAL A 348 -0.99 -40.35 15.79
CA VAL A 348 -2.20 -39.86 16.47
C VAL A 348 -3.03 -39.04 15.49
N LEU A 349 -2.40 -38.13 14.73
CA LEU A 349 -3.06 -37.29 13.72
C LEU A 349 -3.75 -38.10 12.62
N ASP A 350 -3.22 -39.26 12.24
CA ASP A 350 -3.79 -40.12 11.20
C ASP A 350 -5.02 -40.93 11.66
N ARG A 351 -5.25 -41.07 12.98
CA ARG A 351 -6.34 -41.88 13.53
C ARG A 351 -7.43 -40.99 14.15
N PRO A 352 -8.64 -40.91 13.55
CA PRO A 352 -9.71 -40.02 14.04
C PRO A 352 -10.01 -40.14 15.53
N ALA A 353 -10.20 -41.36 16.04
CA ALA A 353 -10.51 -41.60 17.44
C ALA A 353 -9.36 -41.18 18.38
N ALA A 354 -8.11 -41.47 18.00
CA ALA A 354 -6.95 -41.12 18.81
C ALA A 354 -6.74 -39.60 18.87
N LEU A 355 -6.91 -38.90 17.74
CA LEU A 355 -6.82 -37.45 17.71
C LEU A 355 -7.92 -36.78 18.54
N GLU A 356 -9.13 -37.33 18.46
CA GLU A 356 -10.27 -36.84 19.23
C GLU A 356 -10.05 -37.01 20.74
N GLU A 357 -9.62 -38.19 21.19
CA GLU A 357 -9.21 -38.46 22.57
C GLU A 357 -8.11 -37.49 23.02
N TRP A 358 -7.07 -37.32 22.19
CA TRP A 358 -5.96 -36.43 22.50
C TRP A 358 -6.42 -34.97 22.71
N THR A 359 -7.27 -34.44 21.82
CA THR A 359 -7.80 -33.06 21.95
C THR A 359 -8.73 -32.86 23.16
N ARG A 360 -9.27 -33.94 23.73
CA ARG A 360 -10.06 -33.90 24.97
C ARG A 360 -9.23 -34.10 26.23
N SER A 361 -7.95 -34.43 26.10
CA SER A 361 -7.05 -34.58 27.24
C SER A 361 -6.69 -33.21 27.85
N ASP A 362 -5.88 -33.24 28.92
CA ASP A 362 -5.32 -32.03 29.52
C ASP A 362 -4.06 -31.51 28.80
N ALA A 363 -3.64 -32.12 27.69
CA ALA A 363 -2.40 -31.76 26.98
C ALA A 363 -2.34 -30.28 26.54
N LEU A 364 -3.50 -29.69 26.22
CA LEU A 364 -3.64 -28.31 25.77
C LEU A 364 -3.94 -27.30 26.88
N ARG A 365 -4.19 -27.76 28.11
CA ARG A 365 -4.63 -26.90 29.22
C ARG A 365 -3.60 -25.80 29.53
N GLY A 366 -4.08 -24.56 29.61
CA GLY A 366 -3.24 -23.39 29.90
C GLY A 366 -2.32 -22.97 28.74
N ARG A 367 -2.42 -23.60 27.57
CA ARG A 367 -1.65 -23.22 26.37
C ARG A 367 -2.43 -22.22 25.53
N HIS A 368 -1.68 -21.37 24.82
CA HIS A 368 -2.21 -20.36 23.93
C HIS A 368 -1.51 -20.44 22.58
N ASN A 369 -2.22 -20.18 21.49
CA ASN A 369 -1.60 -20.08 20.17
C ASN A 369 -0.81 -18.77 20.01
N ALA A 370 -0.13 -18.61 18.87
CA ALA A 370 0.63 -17.40 18.54
C ALA A 370 -0.22 -16.11 18.50
N LYS A 371 -1.54 -16.22 18.42
CA LYS A 371 -2.51 -15.11 18.43
C LYS A 371 -3.04 -14.82 19.84
N GLY A 372 -2.58 -15.55 20.86
CA GLY A 372 -2.99 -15.39 22.25
C GLY A 372 -4.33 -16.05 22.61
N ALA A 373 -4.91 -16.87 21.72
CA ALA A 373 -6.15 -17.60 22.01
C ALA A 373 -5.85 -18.88 22.78
N GLU A 374 -6.64 -19.17 23.82
CA GLU A 374 -6.53 -20.39 24.62
C GLU A 374 -6.89 -21.64 23.80
N LEU A 375 -6.08 -22.69 23.98
CA LEU A 375 -6.29 -23.99 23.37
C LEU A 375 -7.20 -24.84 24.27
N SER A 376 -8.50 -24.54 24.27
CA SER A 376 -9.49 -25.25 25.09
C SER A 376 -10.03 -26.51 24.41
N ARG A 377 -10.65 -27.41 25.19
CA ARG A 377 -11.31 -28.62 24.65
C ARG A 377 -12.50 -28.26 23.76
N GLU A 378 -13.22 -27.21 24.13
CA GLU A 378 -14.39 -26.69 23.42
C GLU A 378 -14.03 -26.20 22.02
N ARG A 379 -12.83 -25.66 21.83
CA ARG A 379 -12.31 -25.22 20.53
C ARG A 379 -12.26 -26.35 19.49
N TYR A 380 -12.06 -27.59 19.93
CA TYR A 380 -11.97 -28.78 19.06
C TYR A 380 -13.21 -29.68 19.14
N ALA A 381 -14.14 -29.39 20.05
CA ALA A 381 -15.35 -30.17 20.24
C ALA A 381 -16.27 -30.04 19.01
N GLY A 382 -16.86 -31.16 18.57
CA GLY A 382 -17.78 -31.18 17.42
C GLY A 382 -17.11 -31.02 16.04
N LEU A 383 -15.81 -30.73 15.98
CA LEU A 383 -15.08 -30.73 14.71
C LEU A 383 -14.95 -32.16 14.15
N SER A 384 -15.09 -32.30 12.83
CA SER A 384 -14.68 -33.52 12.12
C SER A 384 -13.18 -33.73 12.22
N HIS A 385 -12.70 -34.92 11.86
CA HIS A 385 -11.27 -35.24 11.90
C HIS A 385 -10.43 -34.25 11.09
N GLY A 386 -10.77 -34.00 9.82
CA GLY A 386 -10.05 -33.03 9.00
C GLY A 386 -10.10 -31.59 9.53
N LYS A 387 -11.26 -31.14 10.04
CA LYS A 387 -11.38 -29.81 10.65
C LYS A 387 -10.53 -29.68 11.92
N ARG A 388 -10.41 -30.74 12.72
CA ARG A 388 -9.54 -30.79 13.90
C ARG A 388 -8.07 -30.71 13.51
N VAL A 389 -7.66 -31.42 12.45
CA VAL A 389 -6.28 -31.34 11.92
C VAL A 389 -5.99 -29.91 11.44
N ALA A 390 -6.87 -29.30 10.65
CA ALA A 390 -6.70 -27.92 10.18
C ALA A 390 -6.61 -26.91 11.34
N GLN A 391 -7.49 -27.04 12.34
CA GLN A 391 -7.47 -26.16 13.52
C GLN A 391 -6.16 -26.30 14.31
N LEU A 392 -5.65 -27.53 14.48
CA LEU A 392 -4.37 -27.77 15.15
C LEU A 392 -3.19 -27.18 14.35
N PHE A 393 -3.24 -27.20 13.03
CA PHE A 393 -2.23 -26.53 12.21
C PHE A 393 -2.20 -25.02 12.47
N GLU A 394 -3.35 -24.35 12.45
CA GLU A 394 -3.45 -22.92 12.75
C GLU A 394 -2.98 -22.57 14.17
N ASP A 395 -3.30 -23.43 15.14
CA ASP A 395 -3.04 -23.17 16.55
C ASP A 395 -1.59 -23.48 16.96
N LEU A 396 -0.96 -24.49 16.36
CA LEU A 396 0.36 -24.99 16.77
C LEU A 396 1.47 -24.70 15.76
N ALA A 397 1.19 -24.76 14.45
CA ALA A 397 2.23 -24.83 13.42
C ALA A 397 2.33 -23.59 12.53
N GLU A 398 1.21 -22.95 12.15
CA GLU A 398 1.15 -21.85 11.17
C GLU A 398 2.16 -20.72 11.48
N GLY A 399 2.24 -20.30 12.75
CA GLY A 399 3.12 -19.21 13.18
C GLY A 399 4.62 -19.52 13.16
N GLY A 400 5.01 -20.78 12.93
CA GLY A 400 6.41 -21.22 12.90
C GLY A 400 7.12 -21.03 11.56
N PHE A 401 6.38 -20.76 10.47
CA PHE A 401 6.95 -20.64 9.13
C PHE A 401 7.42 -19.22 8.85
N TRP A 402 8.73 -19.06 8.70
CA TRP A 402 9.34 -17.78 8.35
C TRP A 402 9.63 -17.66 6.85
N ASP A 403 10.35 -18.63 6.30
CA ASP A 403 10.66 -18.68 4.88
C ASP A 403 9.49 -19.32 4.11
N PRO A 404 9.31 -18.98 2.82
CA PRO A 404 8.24 -19.53 1.99
C PRO A 404 8.21 -21.06 2.03
N THR A 405 7.08 -21.61 2.46
CA THR A 405 6.87 -23.04 2.64
C THR A 405 5.49 -23.42 2.09
N PHE A 406 5.43 -24.41 1.21
CA PHE A 406 4.18 -25.02 0.80
C PHE A 406 3.72 -26.01 1.86
N ILE A 407 2.54 -25.74 2.42
CA ILE A 407 1.81 -26.73 3.22
C ILE A 407 0.93 -27.53 2.27
N VAL A 408 1.12 -28.85 2.27
CA VAL A 408 0.44 -29.78 1.35
C VAL A 408 -0.40 -30.81 2.10
N ASP A 409 -1.20 -31.59 1.37
CA ASP A 409 -2.07 -32.66 1.88
C ASP A 409 -3.09 -32.16 2.92
N TYR A 410 -3.82 -31.10 2.55
CA TYR A 410 -4.95 -30.61 3.35
C TYR A 410 -6.05 -31.68 3.44
N PRO A 411 -6.73 -31.82 4.60
CA PRO A 411 -7.86 -32.72 4.72
C PRO A 411 -8.99 -32.38 3.73
N VAL A 412 -9.68 -33.42 3.24
CA VAL A 412 -10.77 -33.26 2.26
C VAL A 412 -11.92 -32.44 2.81
N GLU A 413 -12.19 -32.52 4.13
CA GLU A 413 -13.31 -31.83 4.78
C GLU A 413 -13.16 -30.30 4.82
N VAL A 414 -11.96 -29.77 4.56
CA VAL A 414 -11.69 -28.33 4.44
C VAL A 414 -11.37 -27.90 3.01
N SER A 415 -11.42 -28.84 2.06
CA SER A 415 -10.98 -28.65 0.67
C SER A 415 -12.08 -29.05 -0.34
N PRO A 416 -13.28 -28.44 -0.29
CA PRO A 416 -14.46 -28.92 -1.02
C PRO A 416 -14.36 -28.85 -2.54
N LEU A 417 -13.43 -28.06 -3.08
CA LEU A 417 -13.21 -27.87 -4.52
C LEU A 417 -11.90 -28.48 -5.02
N SER A 418 -11.16 -29.15 -4.13
CA SER A 418 -9.93 -29.88 -4.45
C SER A 418 -10.24 -31.33 -4.78
N LYS A 419 -9.47 -31.93 -5.68
CA LYS A 419 -9.54 -33.36 -5.95
C LYS A 419 -9.04 -34.13 -4.72
N ALA A 420 -9.75 -35.20 -4.35
CA ALA A 420 -9.43 -36.07 -3.20
C ALA A 420 -8.19 -36.94 -3.43
#